data_AF-A0A8T7CQM1-F1
#
_entry.id   AF-A0A8T7CQM1-F1
#
_cell.length_a   1.000
_cell.length_b   1.000
_cell.length_c   1.000
_cell.angle_alpha   90.00
_cell.angle_beta   90.00
_cell.angle_gamma   90.00
#
_symmetry.space_group_name_H-M   'P 1'
#
loop_
_entity.id
_entity.type
_entity.pdbx_description
1 polymer ?
#
loop_
_entity_poly.entity_id
_entity_poly.type
_entity_poly.pdbx_seq_one_letter_code
_entity_poly.pdbx_strand_id
1 'polypeptide(L)' 'QFHIYPVENIDQAIEVLTGIPAGEADTSGKFPAESINFRAEQKLLKMSQTREKFAKAKK' A
#
# COMPACT_ATOMS: atom_id res chain seq x y z
N GLN A 1 25.36 -15.99 8.70
CA GLN A 1 24.95 -16.34 7.32
C GLN A 1 24.32 -15.12 6.68
N PHE A 2 24.58 -14.91 5.38
CA PHE A 2 24.06 -13.79 4.58
C PHE A 2 23.22 -14.37 3.43
N HIS A 3 22.10 -13.72 3.10
CA HIS A 3 21.16 -14.21 2.09
C HIS A 3 20.93 -13.12 1.04
N ILE A 4 20.85 -13.52 -0.23
CA ILE A 4 20.52 -12.66 -1.37
C ILE A 4 19.20 -13.17 -1.96
N TYR A 5 18.23 -12.28 -2.13
CA TYR A 5 16.92 -12.60 -2.70
C TYR A 5 16.76 -11.86 -4.03
N PRO A 6 16.91 -12.53 -5.19
CA PRO A 6 16.61 -11.91 -6.47
C PRO A 6 15.08 -11.74 -6.61
N VAL A 7 14.68 -10.57 -7.10
CA VAL A 7 13.28 -10.21 -7.35
C VAL A 7 13.21 -9.48 -8.68
N GLU A 8 12.10 -9.67 -9.41
CA GLU A 8 11.88 -9.07 -10.73
C GLU A 8 11.21 -7.71 -10.63
N ASN A 9 10.41 -7.50 -9.58
CA ASN A 9 9.65 -6.27 -9.38
C ASN A 9 9.53 -5.91 -7.89
N ILE A 10 8.98 -4.72 -7.64
CA ILE A 10 8.87 -4.17 -6.29
C ILE A 10 7.87 -4.93 -5.43
N ASP A 11 6.81 -5.51 -6.00
CA ASP A 11 5.80 -6.26 -5.26
C ASP A 11 6.41 -7.52 -4.65
N GLN A 12 7.21 -8.26 -5.43
CA GLN A 12 7.99 -9.39 -4.92
C GLN A 12 8.95 -8.96 -3.79
N ALA A 13 9.61 -7.81 -3.92
CA ALA A 13 10.49 -7.29 -2.88
C ALA A 13 9.72 -6.99 -1.57
N ILE A 14 8.53 -6.38 -1.69
CA ILE A 14 7.66 -6.08 -0.56
C ILE A 14 7.24 -7.36 0.15
N GLU A 15 6.87 -8.40 -0.61
CA GLU A 15 6.50 -9.70 -0.04
C GLU A 15 7.65 -10.35 0.71
N VAL A 16 8.86 -10.34 0.14
CA VAL A 16 10.06 -10.88 0.80
C VAL A 16 10.38 -10.13 2.10
N LEU A 17 10.27 -8.79 2.10
CA LEU A 17 10.62 -7.96 3.26
C LEU A 17 9.57 -7.98 4.36
N THR A 18 8.29 -8.14 4.01
CA THR A 18 7.17 -7.99 4.97
C THR A 18 6.51 -9.32 5.33
N GLY A 19 6.66 -10.36 4.51
CA GLY A 19 5.93 -11.61 4.65
C GLY A 19 4.42 -11.50 4.38
N ILE A 20 3.98 -10.37 3.81
CA ILE A 20 2.57 -10.08 3.51
C ILE A 20 2.44 -9.92 1.99
N PRO A 21 1.39 -10.48 1.35
CA PRO A 21 1.14 -10.28 -0.07
C PRO A 21 1.12 -8.80 -0.46
N ALA A 22 1.80 -8.41 -1.53
CA ALA A 22 1.73 -7.04 -2.03
C ALA A 22 0.30 -6.71 -2.48
N GLY A 23 -0.32 -7.68 -3.17
CA GLY A 23 -1.70 -7.67 -3.66
C GLY A 23 -1.86 -6.84 -4.92
N GLU A 24 -2.45 -7.44 -5.95
CA GLU A 24 -2.73 -6.81 -7.23
C GLU A 24 -4.12 -6.17 -7.26
N ALA A 25 -4.27 -5.09 -8.02
CA ALA A 25 -5.57 -4.47 -8.22
C ALA A 25 -6.45 -5.34 -9.14
N ASP A 26 -7.71 -5.52 -8.77
CA ASP A 26 -8.69 -6.18 -9.62
C ASP A 26 -9.12 -5.29 -10.81
N THR A 27 -10.03 -5.80 -11.65
CA THR A 27 -10.58 -5.05 -12.80
C THR A 27 -11.31 -3.77 -12.42
N SER A 28 -11.70 -3.64 -11.15
CA SER A 28 -12.31 -2.43 -10.58
C SER A 28 -11.30 -1.51 -9.89
N GLY A 29 -10.01 -1.84 -9.95
CA GLY A 29 -8.92 -1.09 -9.33
C GLY A 29 -8.77 -1.31 -7.82
N LYS A 30 -9.39 -2.35 -7.23
CA LYS A 30 -9.37 -2.60 -5.78
C LYS A 30 -8.30 -3.60 -5.40
N PHE A 31 -7.60 -3.32 -4.30
CA PHE A 31 -6.62 -4.23 -3.72
C PHE A 31 -7.25 -5.17 -2.67
N PRO A 32 -6.76 -6.42 -2.52
CA PRO A 32 -7.19 -7.33 -1.47
C PRO A 32 -6.95 -6.77 -0.07
N ALA A 33 -7.92 -6.89 0.84
CA ALA A 33 -7.88 -6.26 2.16
C ALA A 33 -6.65 -6.63 3.02
N GLU A 34 -6.12 -7.83 2.85
CA GLU A 34 -4.95 -8.31 3.60
C GLU A 34 -3.61 -7.84 3.01
N SER A 35 -3.61 -7.15 1.87
CA SER A 35 -2.40 -6.81 1.13
C SER A 35 -1.72 -5.51 1.59
N ILE A 36 -0.43 -5.38 1.29
CA ILE A 36 0.32 -4.14 1.53
C ILE A 36 -0.26 -2.97 0.71
N ASN A 37 -0.63 -3.21 -0.55
CA ASN A 37 -1.18 -2.16 -1.42
C ASN A 37 -2.55 -1.65 -0.93
N PHE A 38 -3.39 -2.51 -0.37
CA PHE A 38 -4.62 -2.06 0.30
C PHE A 38 -4.31 -1.17 1.52
N ARG A 39 -3.37 -1.57 2.37
CA ARG A 39 -2.96 -0.77 3.54
C ARG A 39 -2.41 0.59 3.11
N ALA A 40 -1.65 0.64 2.02
CA ALA A 40 -1.13 1.88 1.44
C ALA A 40 -2.27 2.78 0.95
N GLU A 41 -3.23 2.24 0.19
CA GLU A 41 -4.42 2.97 -0.27
C GLU A 41 -5.20 3.59 0.89
N GLN A 42 -5.51 2.80 1.93
CA GLN A 42 -6.25 3.28 3.10
C GLN A 42 -5.49 4.41 3.83
N LYS A 43 -4.17 4.32 3.90
CA LYS A 43 -3.33 5.37 4.48
C LYS A 43 -3.41 6.67 3.67
N LEU A 44 -3.33 6.58 2.34
CA LEU A 44 -3.45 7.72 1.44
C LEU A 44 -4.84 8.37 1.53
N LEU A 45 -5.90 7.55 1.57
CA LEU A 45 -7.27 8.04 1.75
C LEU A 45 -7.41 8.82 3.07
N LYS A 46 -6.89 8.28 4.17
CA LYS A 46 -6.89 8.95 5.48
C LYS A 46 -6.13 10.28 5.43
N MET A 47 -4.99 10.35 4.74
CA MET A 47 -4.23 11.58 4.56
C MET A 47 -5.03 12.62 3.76
N SER A 48 -5.70 12.20 2.69
CA SER A 48 -6.57 13.07 1.88
C SER A 48 -7.71 13.66 2.72
N GLN A 49 -8.45 12.81 3.46
CA GLN A 49 -9.52 13.26 4.36
C GLN A 49 -9.02 14.25 5.42
N THR A 50 -7.82 14.00 5.95
CA THR A 50 -7.19 14.89 6.92
C THR A 50 -6.90 16.25 6.30
N ARG A 51 -6.29 16.27 5.10
CA ARG A 51 -6.02 17.49 4.33
C ARG A 51 -7.29 18.29 4.04
N GLU A 52 -8.37 17.64 3.64
CA GLU A 52 -9.66 18.29 3.39
C GLU A 52 -10.25 18.93 4.65
N LYS A 53 -10.19 18.23 5.80
CA LYS A 53 -10.65 18.77 7.09
C LYS A 53 -9.86 20.02 7.48
N PHE A 54 -8.53 20.00 7.34
CA PHE A 54 -7.70 21.17 7.59
C PHE A 54 -8.03 22.34 6.66
N ALA A 55 -8.30 22.08 5.38
CA ALA A 55 -8.69 23.12 4.42
C ALA A 55 -10.05 23.75 4.78
N LYS A 56 -11.03 22.94 5.21
CA LYS A 56 -12.35 23.43 5.64
C LYS A 56 -12.29 24.23 6.93
N ALA A 57 -11.46 23.82 7.91
CA ALA A 57 -11.33 24.52 9.18
C ALA A 57 -10.64 25.89 9.08
N LYS A 58 -9.91 26.16 7.99
CA LYS A 58 -9.25 27.45 7.72
C LYS A 58 -10.18 28.47 7.03
N LYS A 59 -11.37 28.05 6.58
CA LYS A 59 -12.38 28.90 5.94
C LYS A 59 -13.36 29.41 6.99
#